data_AF-A0A357D690-F1
#
_entry.id   AF-A0A357D690-F1
#
_cell.length_a   1.000
_cell.length_b   1.000
_cell.length_c   1.000
_cell.angle_alpha   90.00
_cell.angle_beta   90.00
_cell.angle_gamma   90.00
#
_symmetry.space_group_name_H-M   'P 1'
#
loop_
_entity.id
_entity.type
_entity.pdbx_description
1 polymer ?
#
loop_
_entity_poly.entity_id
_entity_poly.type
_entity_poly.pdbx_seq_one_letter_code
_entity_poly.pdbx_strand_id
1 'polypeptide(L)'
;MKAIRGMLNRFGPLVWRKYGFVSGFNVDRRWFSSQHIGIDQGDILLMIENYRTGMIWEYFMRHPGAQKALKLARFVDSTSEYAVTPAYADQYEAAMLLPSQKQAVAPRVQTPVLVDGDLGEWQSVPSYLVDEEMNVPDGNITKVDKSKMNLCSDFYIQWDEERLYLAAEVTDDVIVNNLSPAERGSFYRSDSVEFYIDPGRSGGGVGLFKLAVLPFDTLGNTHGARHEDARPGPVEAVAPQTQIAAEKTATGYTVEVAIPFEYLGITPEAGLVLGFCHTVINCNDRGAPLGAYVRENMIAWNHLPLVWDNPDLWGELVLE
;
A
#
# COMPACT_ATOMS: atom_id res chain seq x y z
N MET A 1 29.19 -6.74 6.58
CA MET A 1 28.71 -6.06 7.81
C MET A 1 27.69 -4.95 7.57
N LYS A 2 27.50 -4.41 6.34
CA LYS A 2 26.52 -3.34 6.07
C LYS A 2 25.10 -3.69 6.53
N ALA A 3 24.61 -4.90 6.22
CA ALA A 3 23.28 -5.37 6.65
C ALA A 3 23.10 -5.38 8.17
N ILE A 4 24.05 -5.95 8.92
CA ILE A 4 24.04 -5.97 10.40
C ILE A 4 23.96 -4.56 10.98
N ARG A 5 24.75 -3.63 10.45
CA ARG A 5 24.71 -2.22 10.90
C ARG A 5 23.37 -1.58 10.56
N GLY A 6 22.82 -1.83 9.38
CA GLY A 6 21.49 -1.35 8.99
C GLY A 6 20.38 -1.87 9.91
N MET A 7 20.38 -3.17 10.22
CA MET A 7 19.41 -3.78 11.13
C MET A 7 19.49 -3.18 12.54
N LEU A 8 20.70 -3.01 13.08
CA LEU A 8 20.90 -2.40 14.40
C LEU A 8 20.48 -0.93 14.44
N ASN A 9 20.81 -0.16 13.39
CA ASN A 9 20.42 1.24 13.31
C ASN A 9 18.90 1.42 13.21
N ARG A 10 18.21 0.58 12.44
CA ARG A 10 16.77 0.72 12.18
C ARG A 10 15.90 0.13 13.29
N PHE A 11 16.31 -0.99 13.88
CA PHE A 11 15.46 -1.76 14.80
C PHE A 11 16.03 -1.91 16.21
N GLY A 12 17.33 -1.65 16.39
CA GLY A 12 18.00 -1.58 17.70
C GLY A 12 17.57 -2.67 18.70
N PRO A 13 16.95 -2.31 19.84
CA PRO A 13 16.53 -3.27 20.88
C PRO A 13 15.53 -4.34 20.43
N LEU A 14 14.80 -4.14 19.32
CA LEU A 14 13.86 -5.13 18.81
C LEU A 14 14.59 -6.36 18.24
N VAL A 15 15.74 -6.12 17.61
CA VAL A 15 16.55 -7.18 17.00
C VAL A 15 17.75 -7.56 17.85
N TRP A 16 18.20 -6.72 18.79
CA TRP A 16 19.37 -6.98 19.63
C TRP A 16 19.03 -6.86 21.11
N ARG A 17 19.17 -7.97 21.86
CA ARG A 17 18.79 -8.06 23.28
C ARG A 17 19.94 -8.66 24.10
N LYS A 18 19.64 -9.11 25.32
CA LYS A 18 20.60 -9.65 26.30
C LYS A 18 21.60 -10.66 25.72
N TYR A 19 21.16 -11.53 24.80
CA TYR A 19 22.00 -12.57 24.21
C TYR A 19 22.44 -12.26 22.76
N GLY A 20 22.27 -11.02 22.30
CA GLY A 20 22.58 -10.61 20.94
C GLY A 20 21.34 -10.60 20.03
N PHE A 21 21.55 -10.94 18.75
CA PHE A 21 20.48 -10.95 17.77
C PHE A 21 19.37 -11.92 18.16
N VAL A 22 18.11 -11.48 18.04
CA VAL A 22 16.97 -12.39 18.19
C VAL A 22 16.95 -13.44 17.07
N SER A 23 16.28 -14.55 17.31
CA SER A 23 16.28 -15.73 16.42
C SER A 23 15.71 -15.47 15.01
N GLY A 24 14.92 -14.41 14.85
CA GLY A 24 14.35 -14.01 13.57
C GLY A 24 13.41 -12.83 13.73
N PHE A 25 13.10 -12.16 12.63
CA PHE A 25 12.11 -11.09 12.58
C PHE A 25 11.51 -10.99 11.16
N ASN A 26 10.32 -10.40 11.08
CA ASN A 26 9.63 -10.05 9.85
C ASN A 26 9.06 -8.64 10.02
N VAL A 27 9.57 -7.69 9.23
CA VAL A 27 9.23 -6.27 9.32
C VAL A 27 7.78 -6.03 8.87
N ASP A 28 7.39 -6.63 7.75
CA ASP A 28 6.06 -6.48 7.14
C ASP A 28 4.94 -6.97 8.07
N ARG A 29 5.23 -7.99 8.90
CA ARG A 29 4.31 -8.52 9.91
C ARG A 29 4.51 -7.94 11.31
N ARG A 30 5.37 -6.93 11.45
CA ARG A 30 5.76 -6.31 12.73
C ARG A 30 6.13 -7.35 13.81
N TRP A 31 6.74 -8.46 13.40
CA TRP A 31 7.05 -9.58 14.28
C TRP A 31 8.56 -9.66 14.54
N PHE A 32 8.93 -9.69 15.82
CA PHE A 32 10.31 -9.87 16.25
C PHE A 32 10.33 -11.00 17.27
N SER A 33 11.17 -12.01 17.04
CA SER A 33 11.28 -13.14 17.95
C SER A 33 11.61 -12.67 19.37
N SER A 34 10.87 -13.16 20.35
CA SER A 34 11.19 -12.95 21.77
C SER A 34 12.29 -13.89 22.27
N GLN A 35 12.75 -14.82 21.43
CA GLN A 35 13.62 -15.92 21.78
C GLN A 35 15.04 -15.77 21.20
N HIS A 36 15.98 -16.45 21.86
CA HIS A 36 17.35 -16.70 21.43
C HIS A 36 17.57 -18.20 21.41
N ILE A 37 17.15 -18.86 20.32
CA ILE A 37 17.31 -20.30 20.17
C ILE A 37 18.80 -20.57 19.99
N GLY A 38 19.34 -21.50 20.78
CA GLY A 38 20.79 -21.74 20.84
C GLY A 38 21.41 -22.11 19.49
N ILE A 39 20.69 -22.86 18.64
CA ILE A 39 21.15 -23.20 17.29
C ILE A 39 21.31 -21.95 16.42
N ASP A 40 20.32 -21.05 16.44
CA ASP A 40 20.35 -19.81 15.68
C ASP A 40 21.46 -18.88 16.16
N GLN A 41 21.69 -18.79 17.48
CA GLN A 41 22.79 -17.99 18.03
C GLN A 41 24.16 -18.52 17.58
N GLY A 42 24.31 -19.84 17.55
CA GLY A 42 25.51 -20.50 17.03
C GLY A 42 25.73 -20.15 15.56
N ASP A 43 24.70 -20.32 14.73
CA ASP A 43 24.78 -20.08 13.29
C ASP A 43 25.04 -18.60 12.97
N ILE A 44 24.38 -17.67 13.67
CA ILE A 44 24.62 -16.22 13.53
C ILE A 44 26.10 -15.90 13.81
N LEU A 45 26.65 -16.42 14.91
CA LEU A 45 28.05 -16.18 15.26
C LEU A 45 29.01 -16.78 14.22
N LEU A 46 28.76 -18.02 13.81
CA LEU A 46 29.57 -18.71 12.81
C LEU A 46 29.53 -17.99 11.45
N MET A 47 28.36 -17.48 11.04
CA MET A 47 28.22 -16.74 9.79
C MET A 47 28.83 -15.34 9.85
N ILE A 48 28.82 -14.68 11.02
CA ILE A 48 29.56 -13.42 11.21
C ILE A 48 31.06 -13.66 11.07
N GLU A 49 31.60 -14.69 11.73
CA GLU A 49 33.01 -15.02 11.61
C GLU A 49 33.37 -15.41 10.18
N ASN A 50 32.52 -16.22 9.55
CA ASN A 50 32.74 -16.59 8.17
C ASN A 50 32.70 -15.40 7.20
N TYR A 51 31.81 -14.43 7.41
CA TYR A 51 31.82 -13.21 6.62
C TYR A 51 33.12 -12.40 6.82
N ARG A 52 33.71 -12.43 8.02
CA ARG A 52 34.94 -11.68 8.35
C ARG A 52 36.19 -12.33 7.77
N THR A 53 36.30 -13.66 7.84
CA THR A 53 37.55 -14.37 7.58
C THR A 53 37.42 -15.50 6.57
N GLY A 54 36.21 -15.99 6.29
CA GLY A 54 35.96 -17.18 5.48
C GLY A 54 36.29 -18.51 6.19
N MET A 55 36.74 -18.47 7.44
CA MET A 55 37.34 -19.62 8.13
C MET A 55 36.38 -20.83 8.20
N ILE A 56 35.11 -20.61 8.54
CA ILE A 56 34.16 -21.71 8.76
C ILE A 56 33.94 -22.51 7.47
N TRP A 57 33.67 -21.81 6.36
CA TRP A 57 33.49 -22.43 5.06
C TRP A 57 34.79 -23.03 4.53
N GLU A 58 35.94 -22.39 4.76
CA GLU A 58 37.24 -22.95 4.38
C GLU A 58 37.46 -24.33 4.99
N TYR A 59 37.20 -24.50 6.30
CA TYR A 59 37.34 -25.80 6.96
C TYR A 59 36.25 -26.79 6.56
N PHE A 60 34.99 -26.36 6.49
CA PHE A 60 33.88 -27.23 6.11
C PHE A 60 34.07 -27.81 4.70
N MET A 61 34.49 -26.96 3.75
CA MET A 61 34.65 -27.36 2.34
C MET A 61 35.84 -28.28 2.11
N ARG A 62 36.80 -28.39 3.03
CA ARG A 62 37.86 -29.41 2.96
C ARG A 62 37.32 -30.83 3.17
N HIS A 63 36.12 -30.99 3.74
CA HIS A 63 35.55 -32.30 4.01
C HIS A 63 35.11 -33.00 2.70
N PRO A 64 35.57 -34.24 2.41
CA PRO A 64 35.23 -34.94 1.17
C PRO A 64 33.72 -35.13 0.95
N GLY A 65 32.97 -35.27 2.04
CA GLY A 65 31.51 -35.38 2.00
C GLY A 65 30.82 -34.12 1.47
N ALA A 66 31.31 -32.93 1.86
CA ALA A 66 30.75 -31.66 1.40
C ALA A 66 30.96 -31.47 -0.11
N GLN A 67 32.18 -31.75 -0.58
CA GLN A 67 32.54 -31.72 -2.00
C GLN A 67 31.69 -32.70 -2.82
N LYS A 68 31.51 -33.93 -2.32
CA LYS A 68 30.66 -34.94 -2.96
C LYS A 68 29.20 -34.48 -3.03
N ALA A 69 28.67 -33.90 -1.95
CA ALA A 69 27.29 -33.43 -1.91
C ALA A 69 27.02 -32.34 -2.94
N LEU A 70 27.88 -31.32 -3.02
CA LEU A 70 27.76 -30.24 -4.01
C LEU A 70 27.80 -30.76 -5.45
N LYS A 71 28.71 -31.70 -5.75
CA LYS A 71 28.79 -32.34 -7.06
C LYS A 71 27.52 -33.12 -7.41
N LEU A 72 26.95 -33.86 -6.47
CA LEU A 72 25.69 -34.59 -6.67
C LEU A 72 24.50 -33.65 -6.86
N ALA A 73 24.49 -32.53 -6.15
CA ALA A 73 23.51 -31.46 -6.30
C ALA A 73 23.75 -30.58 -7.56
N ARG A 74 24.78 -30.88 -8.36
CA ARG A 74 25.13 -30.19 -9.61
C ARG A 74 25.43 -28.71 -9.44
N PHE A 75 25.94 -28.32 -8.27
CA PHE A 75 26.52 -26.99 -8.09
C PHE A 75 27.76 -26.87 -8.99
N VAL A 76 27.88 -25.71 -9.62
CA VAL A 76 29.05 -25.32 -10.42
C VAL A 76 29.63 -24.06 -9.81
N ASP A 77 30.95 -23.92 -9.87
CA ASP A 77 31.60 -22.70 -9.42
C ASP A 77 31.07 -21.51 -10.25
N SER A 78 30.61 -20.50 -9.54
CA SER A 78 30.12 -19.25 -10.10
C SER A 78 30.72 -18.11 -9.30
N THR A 79 31.38 -17.19 -9.97
CA THR A 79 31.77 -15.91 -9.38
C THR A 79 30.58 -14.97 -9.50
N SER A 80 29.75 -14.89 -8.45
CA SER A 80 28.78 -13.80 -8.33
C SER A 80 29.46 -12.62 -7.64
N GLU A 81 29.65 -11.52 -8.37
CA GLU A 81 30.17 -10.27 -7.79
C GLU A 81 29.17 -9.60 -6.84
N TYR A 82 27.92 -10.07 -6.83
CA TYR A 82 26.83 -9.45 -6.09
C TYR A 82 26.01 -10.47 -5.29
N ALA A 83 25.65 -10.12 -4.05
CA ALA A 83 24.69 -10.87 -3.22
C ALA A 83 23.24 -10.73 -3.73
N VAL A 84 23.01 -9.77 -4.63
CA VAL A 84 21.77 -9.43 -5.31
C VAL A 84 22.12 -9.28 -6.78
N THR A 85 21.44 -9.98 -7.69
CA THR A 85 21.81 -9.88 -9.11
C THR A 85 21.64 -8.43 -9.61
N PRO A 86 22.48 -7.94 -10.53
CA PRO A 86 22.29 -6.62 -11.14
C PRO A 86 20.86 -6.45 -11.68
N ALA A 87 20.31 -7.49 -12.32
CA ALA A 87 18.92 -7.47 -12.79
C ALA A 87 17.88 -7.26 -11.67
N TYR A 88 18.07 -7.83 -10.48
CA TYR A 88 17.19 -7.57 -9.34
C TYR A 88 17.39 -6.15 -8.80
N ALA A 89 18.63 -5.67 -8.74
CA ALA A 89 18.92 -4.31 -8.31
C ALA A 89 18.28 -3.28 -9.26
N ASP A 90 18.41 -3.47 -10.57
CA ASP A 90 17.80 -2.62 -11.60
C ASP A 90 16.26 -2.65 -11.52
N GLN A 91 15.66 -3.83 -11.33
CA GLN A 91 14.21 -3.96 -11.12
C GLN A 91 13.75 -3.23 -9.85
N TYR A 92 14.50 -3.34 -8.77
CA TYR A 92 14.17 -2.66 -7.51
C TYR A 92 14.34 -1.15 -7.62
N GLU A 93 15.42 -0.66 -8.24
CA GLU A 93 15.65 0.76 -8.49
C GLU A 93 14.57 1.35 -9.40
N ALA A 94 14.20 0.65 -10.49
CA ALA A 94 13.09 1.05 -11.35
C ALA A 94 11.78 1.12 -10.56
N ALA A 95 11.49 0.14 -9.69
CA ALA A 95 10.31 0.15 -8.85
C ALA A 95 10.29 1.32 -7.85
N MET A 96 11.44 1.72 -7.30
CA MET A 96 11.55 2.87 -6.41
C MET A 96 11.42 4.21 -7.14
N LEU A 97 11.67 4.27 -8.45
CA LEU A 97 11.52 5.48 -9.26
C LEU A 97 10.09 5.69 -9.76
N LEU A 98 9.31 4.61 -9.96
CA LEU A 98 7.92 4.67 -10.41
C LEU A 98 7.04 5.69 -9.65
N PRO A 99 7.08 5.79 -8.30
CA PRO A 99 6.29 6.78 -7.57
C PRO A 99 6.61 8.22 -7.99
N SER A 100 7.89 8.59 -8.04
CA SER A 100 8.31 9.94 -8.44
C SER A 100 8.01 10.29 -9.91
N GLN A 101 7.70 9.29 -10.73
CA GLN A 101 7.30 9.46 -12.12
C GLN A 101 5.77 9.52 -12.29
N LYS A 102 4.99 9.14 -11.27
CA LYS A 102 3.53 9.21 -11.28
C LYS A 102 3.09 10.51 -10.63
N GLN A 103 2.58 11.42 -11.44
CA GLN A 103 2.06 12.70 -11.01
C GLN A 103 0.60 12.85 -11.45
N ALA A 104 -0.24 13.28 -10.51
CA ALA A 104 -1.58 13.74 -10.72
C ALA A 104 -1.67 15.24 -10.43
N VAL A 105 -2.59 15.91 -11.09
CA VAL A 105 -2.80 17.35 -11.03
C VAL A 105 -4.23 17.59 -10.57
N ALA A 106 -4.40 18.44 -9.58
CA ALA A 106 -5.69 18.92 -9.10
C ALA A 106 -5.90 20.35 -9.58
N PRO A 107 -6.72 20.60 -10.61
CA PRO A 107 -7.09 21.96 -10.96
C PRO A 107 -7.94 22.59 -9.86
N ARG A 108 -7.73 23.88 -9.60
CA ARG A 108 -8.57 24.64 -8.70
C ARG A 108 -9.98 24.80 -9.25
N VAL A 109 -10.98 24.54 -8.41
CA VAL A 109 -12.39 24.71 -8.75
C VAL A 109 -12.91 26.09 -8.28
N GLN A 110 -13.80 26.70 -9.06
CA GLN A 110 -14.41 28.00 -8.68
C GLN A 110 -15.72 27.82 -7.91
N THR A 111 -16.44 26.75 -8.21
CA THR A 111 -17.70 26.38 -7.56
C THR A 111 -17.43 25.10 -6.77
N PRO A 112 -17.66 25.07 -5.45
CA PRO A 112 -17.52 23.86 -4.66
C PRO A 112 -18.26 22.68 -5.30
N VAL A 113 -17.56 21.53 -5.41
CA VAL A 113 -18.15 20.27 -5.88
C VAL A 113 -19.28 19.86 -4.93
N LEU A 114 -20.40 19.41 -5.49
CA LEU A 114 -21.52 18.90 -4.71
C LEU A 114 -21.30 17.42 -4.46
N VAL A 115 -20.99 17.03 -3.23
CA VAL A 115 -20.75 15.61 -2.90
C VAL A 115 -22.08 14.86 -2.81
N ASP A 116 -22.56 14.36 -3.94
CA ASP A 116 -23.83 13.63 -4.07
C ASP A 116 -23.71 12.27 -4.77
N GLY A 117 -22.53 11.95 -5.31
CA GLY A 117 -22.21 10.71 -5.99
C GLY A 117 -22.36 10.80 -7.52
N ASP A 118 -22.90 11.89 -8.06
CA ASP A 118 -22.94 12.14 -9.50
C ASP A 118 -21.63 12.78 -9.97
N LEU A 119 -21.02 12.25 -11.03
CA LEU A 119 -19.76 12.78 -11.55
C LEU A 119 -19.94 13.84 -12.65
N GLY A 120 -21.13 14.44 -12.74
CA GLY A 120 -21.49 15.43 -13.75
C GLY A 120 -20.52 16.61 -13.85
N GLU A 121 -20.10 17.18 -12.71
CA GLU A 121 -19.12 18.27 -12.66
C GLU A 121 -17.68 17.87 -13.00
N TRP A 122 -17.36 16.57 -12.95
CA TRP A 122 -16.00 16.07 -13.13
C TRP A 122 -15.62 15.84 -14.60
N GLN A 123 -16.57 15.89 -15.54
CA GLN A 123 -16.35 15.56 -16.96
C GLN A 123 -15.25 16.37 -17.66
N SER A 124 -14.90 17.55 -17.13
CA SER A 124 -13.85 18.41 -17.67
C SER A 124 -12.53 18.35 -16.89
N VAL A 125 -12.50 17.58 -15.80
CA VAL A 125 -11.35 17.41 -14.92
C VAL A 125 -10.47 16.29 -15.47
N PRO A 126 -9.13 16.42 -15.45
CA PRO A 126 -8.24 15.32 -15.79
C PRO A 126 -8.54 14.07 -14.96
N SER A 127 -8.72 12.94 -15.63
CA SER A 127 -8.84 11.62 -14.99
C SER A 127 -7.53 10.86 -15.03
N TYR A 128 -7.39 9.91 -14.12
CA TYR A 128 -6.25 9.02 -14.04
C TYR A 128 -6.71 7.57 -13.91
N LEU A 129 -6.39 6.79 -14.94
CA LEU A 129 -6.77 5.39 -15.03
C LEU A 129 -5.95 4.50 -14.08
N VAL A 130 -6.66 3.61 -13.39
CA VAL A 130 -6.15 2.44 -12.66
C VAL A 130 -6.88 1.22 -13.20
N ASP A 131 -6.20 0.34 -13.92
CA ASP A 131 -6.81 -0.78 -14.63
C ASP A 131 -6.33 -2.15 -14.14
N GLU A 132 -6.81 -3.21 -14.79
CA GLU A 132 -6.50 -4.60 -14.49
C GLU A 132 -5.02 -4.96 -14.66
N GLU A 133 -4.19 -4.10 -15.27
CA GLU A 133 -2.75 -4.33 -15.36
C GLU A 133 -2.04 -3.82 -14.10
N MET A 134 -2.62 -2.86 -13.38
CA MET A 134 -2.07 -2.21 -12.19
C MET A 134 -2.35 -2.99 -10.89
N ASN A 135 -2.05 -4.28 -10.87
CA ASN A 135 -2.25 -5.16 -9.72
C ASN A 135 -1.24 -4.92 -8.61
N VAL A 136 -1.69 -4.83 -7.37
CA VAL A 136 -0.80 -4.80 -6.21
C VAL A 136 -0.22 -6.21 -5.97
N PRO A 137 1.11 -6.39 -6.07
CA PRO A 137 1.73 -7.70 -5.93
C PRO A 137 1.88 -8.08 -4.45
N ASP A 138 0.90 -8.78 -3.91
CA ASP A 138 0.93 -9.40 -2.57
C ASP A 138 0.52 -10.88 -2.62
N GLY A 139 1.16 -11.72 -1.82
CA GLY A 139 0.90 -13.16 -1.81
C GLY A 139 -0.52 -13.56 -1.36
N ASN A 140 -1.28 -12.65 -0.76
CA ASN A 140 -2.66 -12.86 -0.32
C ASN A 140 -3.69 -12.15 -1.21
N ILE A 141 -3.27 -11.57 -2.33
CA ILE A 141 -4.13 -10.85 -3.28
C ILE A 141 -4.07 -11.61 -4.61
N THR A 142 -5.23 -12.02 -5.10
CA THR A 142 -5.34 -12.66 -6.41
C THR A 142 -5.20 -11.60 -7.49
N LYS A 143 -4.37 -11.87 -8.49
CA LYS A 143 -4.25 -10.98 -9.66
C LYS A 143 -5.57 -10.93 -10.42
N VAL A 144 -6.00 -9.74 -10.82
CA VAL A 144 -7.11 -9.53 -11.75
C VAL A 144 -6.82 -10.26 -13.05
N ASP A 145 -7.80 -11.05 -13.50
CA ASP A 145 -7.79 -11.71 -14.80
C ASP A 145 -8.71 -10.94 -15.75
N LYS A 146 -8.12 -10.04 -16.54
CA LYS A 146 -8.84 -9.19 -17.51
C LYS A 146 -9.61 -9.97 -18.60
N SER A 147 -9.46 -11.29 -18.66
CA SER A 147 -10.29 -12.15 -19.54
C SER A 147 -11.59 -12.62 -18.87
N LYS A 148 -11.75 -12.41 -17.57
CA LYS A 148 -12.87 -12.92 -16.76
C LYS A 148 -13.67 -11.84 -16.04
N MET A 149 -13.09 -10.67 -15.82
CA MET A 149 -13.74 -9.53 -15.18
C MET A 149 -13.25 -8.24 -15.82
N ASN A 150 -14.10 -7.22 -15.75
CA ASN A 150 -13.75 -5.84 -16.08
C ASN A 150 -13.62 -5.06 -14.77
N LEU A 151 -12.40 -4.67 -14.41
CA LEU A 151 -12.12 -3.92 -13.19
C LEU A 151 -11.18 -2.77 -13.49
N CYS A 152 -11.71 -1.56 -13.46
CA CYS A 152 -10.90 -0.36 -13.56
C CYS A 152 -11.51 0.78 -12.76
N SER A 153 -10.72 1.81 -12.53
CA SER A 153 -11.19 3.07 -12.01
C SER A 153 -10.50 4.26 -12.65
N ASP A 154 -11.30 5.26 -13.02
CA ASP A 154 -10.83 6.60 -13.29
C ASP A 154 -11.02 7.43 -12.02
N PHE A 155 -9.92 7.97 -11.48
CA PHE A 155 -10.01 8.93 -10.37
C PHE A 155 -9.75 10.36 -10.84
N TYR A 156 -10.36 11.30 -10.11
CA TYR A 156 -10.34 12.72 -10.39
C TYR A 156 -10.03 13.48 -9.10
N ILE A 157 -9.40 14.65 -9.24
CA ILE A 157 -9.01 15.46 -8.10
C ILE A 157 -9.19 16.93 -8.45
N GLN A 158 -9.76 17.70 -7.53
CA GLN A 158 -9.84 19.16 -7.61
C GLN A 158 -9.59 19.74 -6.22
N TRP A 159 -9.41 21.05 -6.13
CA TRP A 159 -9.26 21.72 -4.83
C TRP A 159 -9.82 23.13 -4.86
N ASP A 160 -10.13 23.66 -3.68
CA ASP A 160 -10.33 25.09 -3.43
C ASP A 160 -9.64 25.49 -2.11
N GLU A 161 -9.83 26.74 -1.68
CA GLU A 161 -9.22 27.26 -0.45
C GLU A 161 -9.62 26.51 0.83
N GLU A 162 -10.70 25.75 0.83
CA GLU A 162 -11.22 25.06 1.99
C GLU A 162 -11.04 23.54 1.92
N ARG A 163 -11.14 22.94 0.72
CA ARG A 163 -11.31 21.49 0.55
C ARG A 163 -10.48 20.92 -0.60
N LEU A 164 -9.98 19.70 -0.37
CA LEU A 164 -9.51 18.79 -1.39
C LEU A 164 -10.69 17.90 -1.81
N TYR A 165 -11.02 17.89 -3.09
CA TYR A 165 -12.07 17.08 -3.67
C TYR A 165 -11.46 15.88 -4.38
N LEU A 166 -12.03 14.70 -4.17
CA LEU A 166 -11.63 13.45 -4.80
C LEU A 166 -12.87 12.78 -5.37
N ALA A 167 -12.73 12.18 -6.54
CA ALA A 167 -13.75 11.30 -7.08
C ALA A 167 -13.13 10.06 -7.71
N ALA A 168 -13.93 9.00 -7.79
CA ALA A 168 -13.57 7.77 -8.51
C ALA A 168 -14.81 7.22 -9.20
N GLU A 169 -14.71 6.95 -10.50
CA GLU A 169 -15.62 6.10 -11.24
C GLU A 169 -15.02 4.70 -11.28
N VAL A 170 -15.69 3.70 -10.73
CA VAL A 170 -15.24 2.31 -10.71
C VAL A 170 -16.13 1.49 -11.63
N THR A 171 -15.51 0.79 -12.58
CA THR A 171 -16.16 -0.27 -13.34
C THR A 171 -15.89 -1.60 -12.66
N ASP A 172 -16.95 -2.32 -12.31
CA ASP A 172 -16.94 -3.61 -11.64
C ASP A 172 -18.24 -4.38 -11.92
N ASP A 173 -18.10 -5.61 -12.43
CA ASP A 173 -19.22 -6.51 -12.76
C ASP A 173 -19.94 -7.05 -11.50
N VAL A 174 -19.31 -7.00 -10.32
CA VAL A 174 -19.77 -7.64 -9.08
C VAL A 174 -19.58 -6.74 -7.85
N ILE A 175 -20.54 -5.86 -7.58
CA ILE A 175 -20.55 -5.12 -6.32
C ILE A 175 -21.05 -6.01 -5.16
N VAL A 176 -20.17 -6.31 -4.21
CA VAL A 176 -20.45 -6.95 -2.92
C VAL A 176 -20.62 -5.90 -1.83
N ASN A 177 -21.75 -5.97 -1.14
CA ASN A 177 -22.11 -5.10 -0.01
C ASN A 177 -22.54 -5.91 1.21
N ASN A 178 -21.63 -6.77 1.70
CA ASN A 178 -21.92 -7.74 2.77
C ASN A 178 -21.71 -7.19 4.18
N LEU A 179 -21.30 -5.93 4.34
CA LEU A 179 -21.00 -5.31 5.63
C LEU A 179 -22.19 -4.52 6.15
N SER A 180 -22.52 -4.73 7.43
CA SER A 180 -23.55 -3.93 8.11
C SER A 180 -23.05 -2.51 8.44
N PRO A 181 -23.95 -1.55 8.74
CA PRO A 181 -23.53 -0.21 9.20
C PRO A 181 -22.62 -0.23 10.44
N ALA A 182 -22.71 -1.28 11.27
CA ALA A 182 -21.86 -1.46 12.45
C ALA A 182 -20.42 -1.88 12.10
N GLU A 183 -20.22 -2.45 10.90
CA GLU A 183 -18.94 -2.97 10.41
C GLU A 183 -18.25 -2.03 9.43
N ARG A 184 -18.71 -0.79 9.29
CA ARG A 184 -18.22 0.23 8.35
C ARG A 184 -16.71 0.49 8.36
N GLY A 185 -16.02 0.17 9.46
CA GLY A 185 -14.56 0.24 9.55
C GLY A 185 -13.81 -0.94 8.91
N SER A 186 -14.52 -1.95 8.42
CA SER A 186 -13.95 -3.17 7.83
C SER A 186 -14.04 -3.17 6.30
N PHE A 187 -13.98 -1.99 5.67
CA PHE A 187 -14.10 -1.76 4.22
C PHE A 187 -13.30 -2.77 3.38
N TYR A 188 -12.09 -3.12 3.81
CA TYR A 188 -11.17 -4.06 3.13
C TYR A 188 -11.70 -5.49 2.99
N ARG A 189 -12.88 -5.79 3.51
CA ARG A 189 -13.56 -7.09 3.43
C ARG A 189 -14.61 -7.15 2.32
N SER A 190 -14.94 -6.00 1.73
CA SER A 190 -15.97 -5.78 0.70
C SER A 190 -15.40 -4.85 -0.38
N ASP A 191 -16.14 -4.59 -1.45
CA ASP A 191 -15.73 -3.57 -2.43
C ASP A 191 -15.60 -2.21 -1.78
N SER A 192 -14.47 -1.57 -2.05
CA SER A 192 -14.14 -0.26 -1.50
C SER A 192 -13.05 0.41 -2.32
N VAL A 193 -12.97 1.72 -2.19
CA VAL A 193 -11.87 2.51 -2.73
C VAL A 193 -11.11 3.18 -1.60
N GLU A 194 -9.84 3.46 -1.82
CA GLU A 194 -9.00 4.18 -0.86
C GLU A 194 -8.23 5.31 -1.53
N PHE A 195 -8.03 6.39 -0.77
CA PHE A 195 -7.23 7.55 -1.11
C PHE A 195 -6.19 7.75 -0.02
N TYR A 196 -4.92 7.59 -0.39
CA TYR A 196 -3.77 7.80 0.47
C TYR A 196 -3.19 9.16 0.21
N ILE A 197 -3.10 9.98 1.25
CA ILE A 197 -2.59 11.34 1.15
C ILE A 197 -1.48 11.50 2.19
N ASP A 198 -0.32 11.95 1.74
CA ASP A 198 0.79 12.36 2.60
C ASP A 198 1.00 13.89 2.49
N PRO A 199 0.41 14.67 3.41
CA PRO A 199 0.69 16.09 3.52
C PRO A 199 2.15 16.40 3.86
N GLY A 200 2.88 15.45 4.48
CA GLY A 200 4.28 15.59 4.88
C GLY A 200 5.21 15.91 3.73
N ARG A 201 4.86 15.50 2.51
CA ARG A 201 5.60 15.78 1.27
C ARG A 201 5.69 17.28 0.94
N SER A 202 4.74 18.08 1.42
CA SER A 202 4.75 19.55 1.30
C SER A 202 5.64 20.24 2.35
N GLY A 203 6.26 19.48 3.26
CA GLY A 203 7.02 20.00 4.40
C GLY A 203 6.17 20.42 5.60
N GLY A 204 4.85 20.16 5.57
CA GLY A 204 3.89 20.45 6.64
C GLY A 204 2.92 19.29 6.94
N GLY A 205 1.83 19.57 7.65
CA GLY A 205 0.75 18.60 7.89
C GLY A 205 0.72 17.91 9.26
N VAL A 206 -0.39 17.23 9.53
CA VAL A 206 -0.63 16.49 10.80
C VAL A 206 -0.35 14.98 10.69
N GLY A 207 0.37 14.57 9.65
CA GLY A 207 0.67 13.18 9.31
C GLY A 207 -0.23 12.64 8.19
N LEU A 208 -0.09 11.34 7.91
CA LEU A 208 -0.81 10.67 6.83
C LEU A 208 -2.33 10.79 7.02
N PHE A 209 -3.04 10.91 5.89
CA PHE A 209 -4.49 10.85 5.81
C PHE A 209 -4.84 9.74 4.82
N LYS A 210 -5.21 8.56 5.33
CA LYS A 210 -5.61 7.42 4.52
C LYS A 210 -7.11 7.20 4.69
N LEU A 211 -7.87 7.51 3.66
CA LEU A 211 -9.32 7.39 3.65
C LEU A 211 -9.73 6.18 2.83
N ALA A 212 -10.47 5.27 3.43
CA ALA A 212 -11.24 4.27 2.73
C ALA A 212 -12.70 4.68 2.64
N VAL A 213 -13.32 4.43 1.49
CA VAL A 213 -14.76 4.60 1.25
C VAL A 213 -15.37 3.23 0.96
N LEU A 214 -16.30 2.84 1.81
CA LEU A 214 -17.23 1.74 1.55
C LEU A 214 -18.43 2.34 0.81
N PRO A 215 -18.60 2.09 -0.50
CA PRO A 215 -19.63 2.76 -1.29
C PRO A 215 -21.04 2.37 -0.81
N PHE A 216 -21.24 1.09 -0.45
CA PHE A 216 -22.53 0.59 0.02
C PHE A 216 -22.39 -0.43 1.16
N ASP A 217 -23.07 -0.19 2.27
CA ASP A 217 -23.38 -1.21 3.27
C ASP A 217 -24.59 -2.07 2.85
N THR A 218 -25.02 -2.98 3.72
CA THR A 218 -26.21 -3.83 3.51
C THR A 218 -27.53 -3.05 3.35
N LEU A 219 -27.56 -1.78 3.73
CA LEU A 219 -28.71 -0.88 3.61
C LEU A 219 -28.55 0.12 2.46
N GLY A 220 -27.42 0.09 1.75
CA GLY A 220 -27.09 1.01 0.67
C GLY A 220 -26.50 2.35 1.12
N ASN A 221 -26.11 2.50 2.39
CA ASN A 221 -25.45 3.72 2.84
C ASN A 221 -23.95 3.69 2.52
N THR A 222 -23.41 4.88 2.23
CA THR A 222 -21.97 5.09 2.05
C THR A 222 -21.29 5.44 3.36
N HIS A 223 -20.09 4.91 3.58
CA HIS A 223 -19.30 5.17 4.78
C HIS A 223 -17.85 5.48 4.46
N GLY A 224 -17.23 6.30 5.31
CA GLY A 224 -15.79 6.54 5.28
C GLY A 224 -15.10 6.10 6.56
N ALA A 225 -13.88 5.60 6.44
CA ALA A 225 -13.02 5.32 7.58
C ALA A 225 -11.57 5.75 7.30
N ARG A 226 -10.96 6.42 8.26
CA ARG A 226 -9.51 6.61 8.29
C ARG A 226 -8.84 5.38 8.88
N HIS A 227 -7.76 4.88 8.26
CA HIS A 227 -7.11 3.65 8.70
C HIS A 227 -5.58 3.72 8.58
N GLU A 228 -4.88 3.12 9.55
CA GLU A 228 -3.41 3.03 9.54
C GLU A 228 -2.69 4.37 9.29
N ASP A 229 -3.28 5.46 9.78
CA ASP A 229 -2.81 6.83 9.59
C ASP A 229 -2.64 7.56 10.94
N ALA A 230 -2.51 8.90 10.91
CA ALA A 230 -2.30 9.69 12.12
C ALA A 230 -3.51 9.74 13.08
N ARG A 231 -4.73 9.47 12.60
CA ARG A 231 -5.97 9.56 13.39
C ARG A 231 -7.03 8.58 12.88
N PRO A 232 -6.82 7.26 13.03
CA PRO A 232 -7.71 6.25 12.47
C PRO A 232 -9.05 6.22 13.19
N GLY A 233 -10.11 5.87 12.45
CA GLY A 233 -11.48 5.75 12.94
C GLY A 233 -12.52 6.10 11.88
N PRO A 234 -13.81 5.90 12.18
CA PRO A 234 -14.91 6.32 11.31
C PRO A 234 -14.84 7.83 11.05
N VAL A 235 -15.00 8.24 9.78
CA VAL A 235 -14.79 9.63 9.35
C VAL A 235 -15.66 10.61 10.14
N GLU A 236 -16.89 10.25 10.48
CA GLU A 236 -17.80 11.08 11.27
C GLU A 236 -17.27 11.38 12.69
N ALA A 237 -16.33 10.59 13.20
CA ALA A 237 -15.72 10.80 14.51
C ALA A 237 -14.39 11.56 14.41
N VAL A 238 -13.59 11.30 13.37
CA VAL A 238 -12.20 11.79 13.29
C VAL A 238 -12.01 12.97 12.33
N ALA A 239 -12.92 13.14 11.38
CA ALA A 239 -12.96 14.19 10.35
C ALA A 239 -14.43 14.52 9.97
N PRO A 240 -15.26 15.01 10.91
CA PRO A 240 -16.71 15.10 10.76
C PRO A 240 -17.21 16.03 9.63
N GLN A 241 -16.37 16.94 9.14
CA GLN A 241 -16.71 17.83 8.02
C GLN A 241 -16.31 17.26 6.65
N THR A 242 -15.64 16.11 6.62
CA THR A 242 -15.40 15.36 5.38
C THR A 242 -16.74 14.80 4.88
N GLN A 243 -17.09 15.13 3.64
CA GLN A 243 -18.30 14.66 2.98
C GLN A 243 -17.94 13.49 2.08
N ILE A 244 -18.83 12.50 1.99
CA ILE A 244 -18.65 11.30 1.18
C ILE A 244 -20.01 10.89 0.62
N ALA A 245 -20.06 10.61 -0.68
CA ALA A 245 -21.23 10.06 -1.36
C ALA A 245 -20.80 9.00 -2.37
N ALA A 246 -21.71 8.09 -2.69
CA ALA A 246 -21.51 7.09 -3.73
C ALA A 246 -22.84 6.76 -4.42
N GLU A 247 -22.80 6.54 -5.73
CA GLU A 247 -23.96 6.11 -6.51
C GLU A 247 -23.63 4.87 -7.34
N LYS A 248 -24.63 4.01 -7.57
CA LYS A 248 -24.47 2.86 -8.48
C LYS A 248 -24.60 3.34 -9.92
N THR A 249 -23.68 2.92 -10.78
CA THR A 249 -23.77 3.15 -12.22
C THR A 249 -24.26 1.89 -12.94
N ALA A 250 -24.39 1.99 -14.27
CA ALA A 250 -24.72 0.83 -15.10
C ALA A 250 -23.60 -0.24 -15.11
N THR A 251 -22.37 0.15 -14.80
CA THR A 251 -21.15 -0.67 -14.94
C THR A 251 -20.34 -0.80 -13.66
N GLY A 252 -20.83 -0.26 -12.54
CA GLY A 252 -20.14 -0.29 -11.26
C GLY A 252 -20.69 0.79 -10.33
N TYR A 253 -19.84 1.70 -9.87
CA TYR A 253 -20.22 2.76 -8.94
C TYR A 253 -19.30 3.98 -9.01
N THR A 254 -19.81 5.10 -8.52
CA THR A 254 -19.06 6.35 -8.35
C THR A 254 -18.86 6.62 -6.87
N VAL A 255 -17.79 7.34 -6.54
CA VAL A 255 -17.51 7.87 -5.21
C VAL A 255 -17.09 9.32 -5.35
N GLU A 256 -17.59 10.16 -4.47
CA GLU A 256 -17.13 11.53 -4.28
C GLU A 256 -16.78 11.79 -2.82
N VAL A 257 -15.74 12.60 -2.62
CA VAL A 257 -15.24 12.99 -1.31
C VAL A 257 -14.85 14.46 -1.32
N ALA A 258 -15.21 15.20 -0.27
CA ALA A 258 -14.64 16.51 0.00
C ALA A 258 -13.98 16.55 1.38
N ILE A 259 -12.66 16.70 1.43
CA ILE A 259 -11.84 16.72 2.64
C ILE A 259 -11.43 18.15 2.96
N PRO A 260 -11.88 18.75 4.07
CA PRO A 260 -11.34 20.02 4.53
C PRO A 260 -9.82 19.96 4.77
N PHE A 261 -9.09 20.96 4.26
CA PHE A 261 -7.63 21.04 4.42
C PHE A 261 -7.18 21.11 5.89
N GLU A 262 -8.08 21.53 6.80
CA GLU A 262 -7.82 21.48 8.25
C GLU A 262 -7.44 20.07 8.74
N TYR A 263 -7.97 19.00 8.14
CA TYR A 263 -7.65 17.63 8.53
C TYR A 263 -6.34 17.12 7.93
N LEU A 264 -5.83 17.79 6.90
CA LEU A 264 -4.51 17.56 6.33
C LEU A 264 -3.43 18.39 7.06
N GLY A 265 -3.82 19.47 7.75
CA GLY A 265 -2.92 20.31 8.53
C GLY A 265 -2.02 21.19 7.67
N ILE A 266 -2.48 21.54 6.48
CA ILE A 266 -1.77 22.33 5.47
C ILE A 266 -2.66 23.47 5.00
N THR A 267 -2.05 24.55 4.54
CA THR A 267 -2.76 25.64 3.85
C THR A 267 -2.65 25.37 2.36
N PRO A 268 -3.77 25.31 1.61
CA PRO A 268 -3.71 25.02 0.20
C PRO A 268 -3.20 26.23 -0.60
N GLU A 269 -2.32 25.97 -1.55
CA GLU A 269 -1.83 26.96 -2.51
C GLU A 269 -1.45 26.26 -3.82
N ALA A 270 -1.52 27.00 -4.94
CA ALA A 270 -1.08 26.49 -6.22
C ALA A 270 0.43 26.17 -6.18
N GLY A 271 0.81 25.02 -6.73
CA GLY A 271 2.16 24.45 -6.67
C GLY A 271 2.43 23.56 -5.45
N LEU A 272 1.49 23.46 -4.50
CA LEU A 272 1.63 22.54 -3.36
C LEU A 272 1.68 21.08 -3.84
N VAL A 273 2.63 20.30 -3.32
CA VAL A 273 2.81 18.89 -3.65
C VAL A 273 2.50 18.00 -2.45
N LEU A 274 1.61 17.02 -2.64
CA LEU A 274 1.25 15.99 -1.67
C LEU A 274 1.73 14.62 -2.17
N GLY A 275 2.03 13.69 -1.26
CA GLY A 275 2.11 12.28 -1.64
C GLY A 275 0.70 11.73 -1.86
N PHE A 276 0.48 10.98 -2.93
CA PHE A 276 -0.85 10.50 -3.29
C PHE A 276 -0.87 9.10 -3.90
N CYS A 277 -1.87 8.30 -3.52
CA CYS A 277 -2.21 7.08 -4.25
C CYS A 277 -3.70 6.78 -4.13
N HIS A 278 -4.30 6.30 -5.22
CA HIS A 278 -5.64 5.74 -5.23
C HIS A 278 -5.55 4.21 -5.35
N THR A 279 -6.40 3.49 -4.62
CA THR A 279 -6.48 2.02 -4.69
C THR A 279 -7.92 1.54 -4.71
N VAL A 280 -8.19 0.46 -5.43
CA VAL A 280 -9.49 -0.22 -5.45
C VAL A 280 -9.33 -1.61 -4.85
N ILE A 281 -10.16 -1.93 -3.88
CA ILE A 281 -10.35 -3.27 -3.32
C ILE A 281 -11.57 -3.88 -3.98
N ASN A 282 -11.41 -5.10 -4.53
CA ASN A 282 -12.45 -5.80 -5.26
C ASN A 282 -12.78 -7.17 -4.66
N CYS A 283 -14.07 -7.52 -4.66
CA CYS A 283 -14.65 -8.76 -4.16
C CYS A 283 -15.65 -9.31 -5.16
N ASN A 284 -15.49 -10.55 -5.65
CA ASN A 284 -16.44 -11.12 -6.63
C ASN A 284 -17.42 -12.16 -6.05
N ASP A 285 -17.43 -12.36 -4.72
CA ASP A 285 -18.32 -13.33 -4.09
C ASP A 285 -19.74 -12.78 -3.91
N ARG A 286 -20.59 -12.96 -4.93
CA ARG A 286 -22.03 -12.60 -4.88
C ARG A 286 -22.80 -13.25 -3.72
N GLY A 287 -22.29 -14.37 -3.19
CA GLY A 287 -22.89 -15.12 -2.10
C GLY A 287 -22.22 -14.84 -0.75
N ALA A 288 -21.38 -13.82 -0.66
CA ALA A 288 -20.61 -13.48 0.53
C ALA A 288 -21.51 -13.45 1.78
N PRO A 289 -21.22 -14.26 2.82
CA PRO A 289 -21.92 -14.17 4.08
C PRO A 289 -21.78 -12.77 4.68
N LEU A 290 -22.78 -12.36 5.46
CA LEU A 290 -22.74 -11.10 6.20
C LEU A 290 -21.47 -11.00 7.04
N GLY A 291 -20.75 -9.90 6.88
CA GLY A 291 -19.52 -9.65 7.61
C GLY A 291 -18.44 -10.69 7.35
N ALA A 292 -18.39 -11.32 6.16
CA ALA A 292 -17.28 -12.20 5.76
C ALA A 292 -16.12 -11.40 5.15
N TYR A 293 -14.89 -11.93 5.25
CA TYR A 293 -13.74 -11.38 4.52
C TYR A 293 -13.72 -12.02 3.14
N VAL A 294 -14.01 -11.24 2.09
CA VAL A 294 -14.14 -11.76 0.71
C VAL A 294 -13.32 -10.98 -0.31
N ARG A 295 -12.34 -10.18 0.13
CA ARG A 295 -11.39 -9.51 -0.75
C ARG A 295 -10.66 -10.50 -1.64
N GLU A 296 -10.71 -10.25 -2.93
CA GLU A 296 -10.05 -11.07 -3.94
C GLU A 296 -8.92 -10.31 -4.63
N ASN A 297 -9.18 -9.10 -5.12
CA ASN A 297 -8.22 -8.32 -5.91
C ASN A 297 -7.93 -6.96 -5.29
N MET A 298 -6.82 -6.37 -5.71
CA MET A 298 -6.47 -4.99 -5.40
C MET A 298 -5.68 -4.40 -6.58
N ILE A 299 -6.19 -3.30 -7.11
CA ILE A 299 -5.48 -2.49 -8.11
C ILE A 299 -5.14 -1.13 -7.50
N ALA A 300 -4.03 -0.54 -7.90
CA ALA A 300 -3.56 0.72 -7.34
C ALA A 300 -2.91 1.59 -8.39
N TRP A 301 -3.12 2.90 -8.30
CA TRP A 301 -2.46 3.85 -9.18
C TRP A 301 -0.95 3.67 -9.14
N ASN A 302 -0.36 3.48 -7.96
CA ASN A 302 0.99 2.95 -7.86
C ASN A 302 1.01 1.50 -7.37
N HIS A 303 1.06 0.55 -8.30
CA HIS A 303 0.87 -0.88 -8.04
C HIS A 303 2.14 -1.60 -7.54
N LEU A 304 2.72 -1.07 -6.46
CA LEU A 304 3.91 -1.63 -5.82
C LEU A 304 3.57 -2.49 -4.60
N PRO A 305 4.41 -3.50 -4.26
CA PRO A 305 4.22 -4.25 -3.03
C PRO A 305 4.24 -3.30 -1.82
N LEU A 306 3.35 -3.52 -0.85
CA LEU A 306 3.23 -2.71 0.37
C LEU A 306 2.83 -1.25 0.13
N VAL A 307 2.26 -0.90 -1.04
CA VAL A 307 1.82 0.48 -1.32
C VAL A 307 0.89 1.02 -0.23
N TRP A 308 0.09 0.18 0.43
CA TRP A 308 -0.78 0.62 1.52
C TRP A 308 -0.03 1.08 2.78
N ASP A 309 1.16 0.57 3.10
CA ASP A 309 1.89 0.86 4.36
C ASP A 309 3.16 1.71 4.15
N ASN A 310 3.50 2.06 2.91
CA ASN A 310 4.74 2.78 2.59
C ASN A 310 4.50 4.05 1.75
N PRO A 311 4.45 5.24 2.37
CA PRO A 311 4.24 6.52 1.70
C PRO A 311 5.31 6.89 0.67
N ASP A 312 6.53 6.37 0.80
CA ASP A 312 7.59 6.56 -0.19
C ASP A 312 7.24 5.94 -1.55
N LEU A 313 6.26 5.01 -1.56
CA LEU A 313 5.73 4.37 -2.75
C LEU A 313 4.52 5.11 -3.33
N TRP A 314 4.14 6.27 -2.81
CA TRP A 314 3.03 7.05 -3.35
C TRP A 314 3.52 8.02 -4.43
N GLY A 315 2.67 8.26 -5.43
CA GLY A 315 2.93 9.26 -6.45
C GLY A 315 2.82 10.68 -5.89
N GLU A 316 2.82 11.66 -6.79
CA GLU A 316 2.68 13.07 -6.44
C GLU A 316 1.33 13.60 -6.88
N LEU A 317 0.71 14.40 -6.02
CA LEU A 317 -0.45 15.20 -6.34
C LEU A 317 -0.05 16.67 -6.26
N VAL A 318 -0.20 17.40 -7.36
CA VAL A 318 0.11 18.82 -7.46
C VAL A 318 -1.18 19.62 -7.51
N LEU A 319 -1.32 20.63 -6.65
CA LEU A 319 -2.42 21.58 -6.72
C LEU A 319 -2.10 22.63 -7.78
N GLU A 320 -2.95 22.80 -8.80
CA GLU A 320 -2.84 23.84 -9.84
C GLU A 320 -3.84 24.97 -9.63
#